data_AF-A0A3N9X7W4-F1
#
_entry.id   AF-A0A3N9X7W4-F1
#
_cell.length_a   1.000
_cell.length_b   1.000
_cell.length_c   1.000
_cell.angle_alpha   90.00
_cell.angle_beta   90.00
_cell.angle_gamma   90.00
#
_symmetry.space_group_name_H-M   'P 1'
#
loop_
_entity.id
_entity.type
_entity.pdbx_description
1 polymer ?
#
loop_
_entity_poly.entity_id
_entity_poly.type
_entity_poly.pdbx_seq_one_letter_code
_entity_poly.pdbx_strand_id
1 'polypeptide(L)'
;MSLYWDWPYVLVQAGPEQALTWRAGHMRGDGALPDLFFPADRSWLVSALWDDTWTDIGASGAVLAALRRNPLVNVRLVGPDEDACPPGLTRD
;
A
#
# COMPACT_ATOMS: atom_id res chain seq x y z
N MET A 1 -12.76 -1.47 -15.89
CA MET A 1 -12.30 -1.82 -14.53
C MET A 1 -11.59 -0.59 -14.02
N SER A 2 -12.29 0.20 -13.22
CA SER A 2 -11.71 1.33 -12.52
C SER A 2 -11.04 0.82 -11.25
N LEU A 3 -9.88 1.38 -10.92
CA LEU A 3 -9.36 1.26 -9.55
C LEU A 3 -10.21 2.17 -8.62
N TYR A 4 -9.99 1.99 -7.32
CA TYR A 4 -10.59 2.75 -6.21
C TYR A 4 -11.21 4.10 -6.63
N TRP A 5 -12.53 4.23 -6.44
CA TRP A 5 -13.28 5.48 -6.62
C TRP A 5 -13.26 6.10 -8.03
N ASP A 6 -13.08 5.30 -9.09
CA ASP A 6 -13.04 5.76 -10.49
C ASP A 6 -11.92 6.78 -10.79
N TRP A 7 -10.85 6.79 -9.98
CA TRP A 7 -9.73 7.70 -10.18
C TRP A 7 -8.84 7.31 -11.37
N PRO A 8 -8.33 8.28 -12.16
CA PRO A 8 -7.37 8.03 -13.21
C PRO A 8 -5.98 7.81 -12.62
N TYR A 9 -5.46 6.57 -12.70
CA TYR A 9 -4.10 6.25 -12.28
C TYR A 9 -3.12 6.34 -13.45
N VAL A 10 -1.94 6.91 -13.21
CA VAL A 10 -0.79 6.87 -14.11
C VAL A 10 0.28 6.00 -13.50
N LEU A 11 0.78 5.02 -14.26
CA LEU A 11 1.90 4.19 -13.85
C LEU A 11 3.21 4.82 -14.35
N VAL A 12 4.11 5.12 -13.42
CA VAL A 12 5.44 5.63 -13.71
C VAL A 12 6.47 4.67 -13.12
N GLN A 13 7.45 4.26 -13.92
CA GLN A 13 8.55 3.44 -13.44
C GLN A 13 9.59 4.33 -12.75
N ALA A 14 10.01 3.94 -11.54
CA ALA A 14 11.08 4.60 -10.79
C ALA A 14 11.90 3.60 -9.97
N GLY A 15 13.13 4.03 -9.67
CA GLY A 15 13.91 3.45 -8.58
C GLY A 15 13.47 3.97 -7.20
N PRO A 16 13.95 3.35 -6.11
CA PRO A 16 13.59 3.73 -4.74
C PRO A 16 13.82 5.22 -4.43
N GLU A 17 14.96 5.77 -4.84
CA GLU A 17 15.29 7.19 -4.60
C GLU A 17 14.33 8.15 -5.28
N GLN A 18 13.89 7.82 -6.50
CA GLN A 18 12.92 8.63 -7.24
C GLN A 18 11.54 8.53 -6.59
N ALA A 19 11.10 7.31 -6.24
CA ALA A 19 9.78 7.07 -5.67
C ALA A 19 9.55 7.84 -4.35
N LEU A 20 10.60 8.02 -3.54
CA LEU A 20 10.55 8.78 -2.28
C LEU A 20 10.24 10.28 -2.45
N THR A 21 10.20 10.81 -3.67
CA THR A 21 9.97 12.24 -3.93
C THR A 21 8.56 12.57 -4.43
N TRP A 22 7.71 11.55 -4.65
CA TRP A 22 6.54 11.69 -5.54
C TRP A 22 5.23 12.07 -4.86
N ARG A 23 5.17 12.08 -3.53
CA ARG A 23 3.95 12.41 -2.78
C ARG A 23 3.91 13.82 -2.19
N ALA A 24 4.76 14.72 -2.69
CA ALA A 24 4.72 16.11 -2.25
C ALA A 24 3.38 16.78 -2.66
N GLY A 25 2.59 17.22 -1.66
CA GLY A 25 1.38 18.04 -1.89
C GLY A 25 0.07 17.27 -2.12
N HIS A 26 -0.05 16.02 -1.65
CA HIS A 26 -1.28 15.23 -1.78
C HIS A 26 -2.39 15.72 -0.83
N MET A 27 -3.65 15.67 -1.27
CA MET A 27 -4.80 16.22 -0.52
C MET A 27 -5.19 15.44 0.75
N ARG A 28 -4.59 14.26 1.00
CA ARG A 28 -5.08 13.30 2.02
C ARG A 28 -4.06 12.83 3.06
N GLY A 29 -2.82 13.31 3.03
CA GLY A 29 -1.84 12.97 4.06
C GLY A 29 -0.41 13.37 3.72
N ASP A 30 0.43 13.42 4.76
CA ASP A 30 1.88 13.56 4.64
C ASP A 30 2.51 12.18 4.40
N GLY A 31 3.46 12.10 3.46
CA GLY A 31 4.15 10.85 3.15
C GLY A 31 5.17 11.05 2.04
N ALA A 32 6.10 10.11 1.89
CA ALA A 32 7.12 10.14 0.84
C ALA A 32 6.80 9.14 -0.30
N LEU A 33 5.94 8.15 -0.04
CA LEU A 33 5.70 7.03 -0.94
C LEU A 33 4.57 7.29 -1.96
N PRO A 34 4.64 6.71 -3.17
CA PRO A 34 3.51 6.72 -4.10
C PRO A 34 2.28 6.01 -3.52
N ASP A 35 1.09 6.40 -3.97
CA ASP A 35 -0.18 5.78 -3.57
C ASP A 35 -0.21 4.26 -3.82
N LEU A 36 0.42 3.82 -4.92
CA LEU A 36 0.53 2.44 -5.34
C LEU A 36 1.95 2.17 -5.84
N PHE A 37 2.59 1.11 -5.35
CA PHE A 37 3.87 0.65 -5.88
C PHE A 37 3.98 -0.87 -5.86
N PHE A 38 4.63 -1.39 -6.90
CA PHE A 38 4.79 -2.81 -7.13
C PHE A 38 6.07 -3.08 -7.94
N PRO A 39 6.69 -4.26 -7.79
CA PRO A 39 7.86 -4.65 -8.58
C PRO A 39 7.50 -4.80 -10.06
N ALA A 40 8.51 -4.78 -10.92
CA ALA A 40 8.33 -4.88 -12.38
C ALA A 40 7.56 -6.15 -12.81
N ASP A 41 7.70 -7.24 -12.06
CA ASP A 41 7.02 -8.51 -12.29
C ASP A 41 5.56 -8.55 -11.75
N ARG A 42 5.10 -7.49 -11.07
CA ARG A 42 3.75 -7.35 -10.51
C ARG A 42 3.38 -8.46 -9.51
N SER A 43 4.38 -9.06 -8.87
CA SER A 43 4.19 -10.17 -7.93
C SER A 43 3.48 -9.79 -6.62
N TRP A 44 3.48 -8.49 -6.27
CA TRP A 44 2.77 -7.92 -5.12
C TRP A 44 2.47 -6.44 -5.37
N LEU A 45 1.60 -5.85 -4.57
CA LEU A 45 1.24 -4.43 -4.59
C LEU A 45 1.21 -3.90 -3.16
N VAL A 46 1.72 -2.70 -2.97
CA VAL A 46 1.55 -1.93 -1.74
C VAL A 46 0.69 -0.70 -2.05
N SER A 47 -0.29 -0.43 -1.19
CA SER A 47 -1.17 0.74 -1.28
C SER A 47 -1.05 1.61 -0.04
N ALA A 48 -0.64 2.86 -0.25
CA ALA A 48 -0.44 3.86 0.79
C ALA A 48 -1.49 4.98 0.73
N LEU A 49 -2.65 4.78 0.09
CA LEU A 49 -3.63 5.82 -0.36
C LEU A 49 -4.09 6.88 0.68
N TRP A 50 -3.74 6.74 1.95
CA TRP A 50 -4.15 7.64 3.04
C TRP A 50 -2.97 8.18 3.84
N ASP A 51 -2.11 7.29 4.32
CA ASP A 51 -0.92 7.62 5.09
C ASP A 51 0.19 6.58 4.87
N ASP A 52 1.37 6.85 5.42
CA ASP A 52 2.51 5.92 5.42
C ASP A 52 2.60 5.13 6.76
N THR A 53 1.63 5.29 7.67
CA THR A 53 1.59 4.61 8.98
C THR A 53 0.99 3.20 8.86
N TRP A 54 -0.09 3.05 8.08
CA TRP A 54 -0.71 1.78 7.72
C TRP A 54 -0.78 1.63 6.22
N THR A 55 -0.22 0.53 5.72
CA THR A 55 -0.13 0.25 4.29
C THR A 55 -0.75 -1.09 3.98
N ASP A 56 -1.62 -1.13 2.97
CA ASP A 56 -2.25 -2.37 2.51
C ASP A 56 -1.32 -3.11 1.55
N ILE A 57 -1.20 -4.43 1.69
CA ILE A 57 -0.37 -5.27 0.82
C ILE A 57 -1.21 -6.36 0.19
N GLY A 58 -1.33 -6.32 -1.14
CA GLY A 58 -1.90 -7.40 -1.95
C GLY A 58 -0.80 -8.29 -2.50
N ALA A 59 -0.73 -9.56 -2.09
CA ALA A 59 0.29 -10.49 -2.56
C ALA A 59 -0.16 -11.96 -2.47
N SER A 60 0.64 -12.87 -3.00
CA SER A 60 0.42 -14.31 -2.81
C SER A 60 0.54 -14.73 -1.34
N GLY A 61 -0.13 -15.81 -0.95
CA GLY A 61 -0.06 -16.32 0.43
C GLY A 61 1.37 -16.65 0.90
N ALA A 62 2.26 -17.04 -0.01
CA ALA A 62 3.67 -17.27 0.31
C ALA A 62 4.40 -15.98 0.72
N VAL A 63 4.17 -14.88 -0.03
CA VAL A 63 4.73 -13.56 0.27
C VAL A 63 4.18 -13.02 1.58
N LEU A 64 2.86 -13.11 1.79
CA LEU A 64 2.21 -12.68 3.02
C LEU A 64 2.72 -13.47 4.24
N ALA A 65 2.91 -14.79 4.09
CA ALA A 65 3.48 -15.62 5.15
C ALA A 65 4.94 -15.26 5.46
N ALA A 66 5.73 -14.88 4.46
CA ALA A 66 7.10 -14.41 4.66
C ALA A 66 7.14 -13.05 5.38
N LEU A 67 6.29 -12.10 4.98
CA LEU A 67 6.15 -10.80 5.65
C LEU A 67 5.77 -10.96 7.12
N ARG A 68 4.80 -11.82 7.43
CA ARG A 68 4.38 -12.08 8.82
C ARG A 68 5.48 -12.65 9.72
N ARG A 69 6.51 -13.30 9.14
CA ARG A 69 7.67 -13.82 9.89
C ARG A 69 8.81 -12.80 10.01
N ASN A 70 8.75 -11.68 9.31
CA ASN A 70 9.80 -10.68 9.31
C ASN A 70 9.70 -9.81 10.58
N PRO A 71 10.73 -9.78 11.45
CA PRO A 71 10.66 -9.05 12.71
C PRO A 71 10.66 -7.53 12.57
N LEU A 72 10.93 -7.00 11.37
CA LEU A 72 10.97 -5.55 11.11
C LEU A 72 9.60 -4.96 10.78
N VAL A 73 8.58 -5.80 10.59
CA VAL A 73 7.23 -5.36 10.20
C VAL A 73 6.17 -5.90 11.14
N ASN A 74 5.24 -5.05 11.53
CA ASN A 74 4.03 -5.46 12.22
C ASN A 74 2.93 -5.71 11.17
N VAL A 75 2.42 -6.93 11.08
CA VAL A 75 1.51 -7.34 9.99
C VAL A 75 0.26 -8.00 10.55
N ARG A 76 -0.90 -7.56 10.07
CA ARG A 76 -2.20 -8.21 10.25
C ARG A 76 -2.67 -8.75 8.91
N LEU A 77 -2.98 -10.04 8.84
CA LEU A 77 -3.64 -10.61 7.66
C LEU A 77 -5.13 -10.28 7.71
N VAL A 78 -5.69 -9.93 6.56
CA VAL A 78 -7.11 -9.59 6.40
C VAL A 78 -7.64 -10.36 5.19
N GLY A 79 -8.68 -11.15 5.41
CA GLY A 79 -9.43 -11.82 4.36
C GLY A 79 -10.37 -10.87 3.60
N PRO A 80 -10.88 -11.26 2.41
CA PRO A 80 -11.77 -10.42 1.61
C PRO A 80 -13.04 -9.95 2.32
N ASP A 81 -13.57 -10.77 3.24
CA ASP A 81 -14.80 -10.49 4.00
C ASP A 81 -14.51 -9.95 5.42
N GLU A 82 -13.24 -9.77 5.78
CA GLU A 82 -12.84 -9.31 7.09
C GLU A 82 -12.70 -7.78 7.13
N ASP A 83 -12.84 -7.21 8.32
CA ASP A 83 -12.64 -5.78 8.49
C ASP A 83 -11.18 -5.38 8.26
N ALA A 84 -10.94 -4.66 7.16
CA ALA A 84 -9.65 -4.07 6.81
C ALA A 84 -9.29 -2.79 7.60
N CYS A 85 -10.14 -2.31 8.52
CA CYS A 85 -9.82 -1.12 9.31
C CYS A 85 -8.52 -1.31 10.12
N PRO A 86 -7.55 -0.38 10.04
CA PRO A 86 -6.34 -0.51 10.82
C PRO A 86 -6.61 -0.46 12.33
N PRO A 87 -5.86 -1.23 13.15
CA PRO A 87 -5.99 -1.18 14.60
C PRO A 87 -5.87 0.24 15.16
N GLY A 88 -6.81 0.65 16.01
CA GLY A 88 -6.81 1.98 16.65
C GLY A 88 -7.45 3.10 15.82
N LEU A 89 -7.96 2.79 14.61
CA LEU A 89 -8.76 3.70 13.80
C LEU A 89 -10.23 3.27 13.80
N THR A 90 -11.13 4.24 13.63
CA THR A 90 -12.57 4.01 13.39
C THR A 90 -12.91 4.52 12.00
N ARG A 91 -13.78 3.80 11.27
CA ARG A 91 -14.36 4.33 10.04
C ARG A 91 -15.43 5.36 10.41
N ASP A 92 -15.30 6.58 9.91
CA ASP A 92 -16.33 7.61 9.96
C ASP A 92 -17.51 7.28 9.02
#